data_AF-A0A1N6HPZ2-F1
#
_entry.id   AF-A0A1N6HPZ2-F1
#
_cell.length_a   1.000
_cell.length_b   1.000
_cell.length_c   1.000
_cell.angle_alpha   90.00
_cell.angle_beta   90.00
_cell.angle_gamma   90.00
#
_symmetry.space_group_name_H-M   'P 1'
#
loop_
_entity.id
_entity.type
_entity.pdbx_description
1 polymer ?
#
loop_
_entity_poly.entity_id
_entity_poly.type
_entity_poly.pdbx_seq_one_letter_code
_entity_poly.pdbx_strand_id
1 'polypeptide(L)'
;MLELDTPAAVRSAFALAGYHGPLEVLIPGDDDERLFVVPTEDLAGIGEQSQQLEQVLTELLHLKVAIVPAHVAHDLVPFTAPSYASSGPGEAVLSGGQIAAVRAAFRLAGFNGELRTLPIESDDERIFVIDSNDLRSMGDAYSLEQVVSVLLNRRVLVTDDLGAASVVFE
;
A
#
# COMPACT_ATOMS: atom_id res chain seq x y z
N MET A 1 21.03 -1.19 -4.35
CA MET A 1 20.28 -0.06 -3.76
C MET A 1 19.22 0.30 -4.78
N LEU A 2 18.00 -0.22 -4.66
CA LEU A 2 16.90 0.21 -5.51
C LEU A 2 16.51 1.62 -5.07
N GLU A 3 16.65 2.61 -5.96
CA GLU A 3 16.03 3.93 -5.76
C GLU A 3 14.52 3.75 -6.02
N LEU A 4 13.80 3.37 -4.96
CA LEU A 4 12.35 3.25 -4.99
C LEU A 4 11.74 4.65 -4.89
N ASP A 5 11.07 5.07 -5.97
CA ASP A 5 10.45 6.38 -6.09
C ASP A 5 9.13 6.41 -5.29
N THR A 6 9.19 6.92 -4.06
CA THR A 6 8.02 7.07 -3.17
C THR A 6 6.85 7.80 -3.85
N PRO A 7 7.06 8.88 -4.63
CA PRO A 7 5.98 9.50 -5.41
C PRO A 7 5.28 8.54 -6.40
N ALA A 8 6.03 7.67 -7.09
CA ALA A 8 5.45 6.68 -7.99
C ALA A 8 4.63 5.62 -7.23
N ALA A 9 5.12 5.15 -6.09
CA ALA A 9 4.41 4.17 -5.26
C ALA A 9 3.09 4.72 -4.69
N VAL A 10 3.07 6.00 -4.27
CA VAL A 10 1.84 6.67 -3.85
C VAL A 10 0.82 6.69 -4.98
N ARG A 11 1.23 7.08 -6.20
CA ARG A 11 0.32 7.08 -7.36
C ARG A 11 -0.20 5.69 -7.68
N SER A 12 0.66 4.68 -7.60
CA SER A 12 0.27 3.28 -7.80
C SER A 12 -0.72 2.81 -6.73
N ALA A 13 -0.57 3.21 -5.47
CA ALA A 13 -1.55 2.90 -4.42
C ALA A 13 -2.94 3.49 -4.73
N PHE A 14 -3.00 4.76 -5.16
CA PHE A 14 -4.25 5.37 -5.62
C PHE A 14 -4.84 4.68 -6.85
N ALA A 15 -4.00 4.30 -7.82
CA ALA A 15 -4.44 3.56 -9.00
C ALA A 15 -5.02 2.18 -8.66
N LEU A 16 -4.45 1.48 -7.67
CA LEU A 16 -5.01 0.23 -7.16
C LEU A 16 -6.39 0.43 -6.54
N ALA A 17 -6.61 1.56 -5.86
CA ALA A 17 -7.92 1.95 -5.37
C ALA A 17 -8.88 2.45 -6.48
N GLY A 18 -8.48 2.38 -7.76
CA GLY A 18 -9.28 2.85 -8.89
C GLY A 18 -9.28 4.37 -9.09
N TYR A 19 -8.43 5.12 -8.37
CA TYR A 19 -8.30 6.56 -8.53
C TYR A 19 -7.17 6.92 -9.50
N HIS A 20 -7.52 7.61 -10.58
CA HIS A 20 -6.58 8.08 -11.61
C HIS A 20 -6.58 9.61 -11.77
N GLY A 21 -7.30 10.32 -10.90
CA GLY A 21 -7.43 11.77 -10.95
C GLY A 21 -6.17 12.51 -10.45
N PRO A 22 -6.17 13.85 -10.51
CA PRO A 22 -5.09 14.66 -9.96
C PRO A 22 -5.03 14.50 -8.43
N LEU A 23 -3.82 14.29 -7.89
CA LEU A 23 -3.60 14.23 -6.44
C LEU A 23 -3.09 15.59 -5.96
N GLU A 24 -3.83 16.22 -5.06
CA GLU A 24 -3.35 17.39 -4.32
C GLU A 24 -2.89 16.93 -2.92
N VAL A 25 -1.68 17.31 -2.55
CA VAL A 25 -1.08 16.95 -1.26
C VAL A 25 -0.95 18.20 -0.41
N LEU A 26 -1.63 18.20 0.72
CA LEU A 26 -1.49 19.22 1.75
C LEU A 26 -0.57 18.69 2.85
N ILE A 27 0.38 19.53 3.25
CA ILE A 27 1.20 19.31 4.43
C ILE A 27 0.56 20.15 5.53
N PRO A 28 -0.24 19.56 6.44
CA PRO A 28 -0.67 20.27 7.64
C PRO A 28 0.57 20.70 8.45
N GLY A 29 0.44 21.69 9.33
CA GLY A 29 1.58 22.32 10.03
C GLY A 29 2.40 21.41 10.97
N ASP A 30 2.16 20.11 10.94
CA ASP A 30 2.90 19.05 11.63
C ASP A 30 3.69 18.24 10.57
N ASP A 31 5.01 18.18 10.71
CA ASP A 31 5.89 17.54 9.72
C ASP A 31 5.63 16.03 9.55
N ASP A 32 4.98 15.40 10.54
CA ASP A 32 4.66 13.97 10.58
C ASP A 32 3.32 13.60 9.91
N GLU A 33 2.67 14.58 9.26
CA GLU A 33 1.32 14.44 8.72
C GLU A 33 1.26 14.80 7.22
N ARG A 34 0.44 14.05 6.47
CA ARG A 34 0.17 14.26 5.04
C ARG A 34 -1.32 14.08 4.77
N LEU A 35 -1.94 15.10 4.19
CA LEU A 35 -3.33 15.08 3.75
C LEU A 35 -3.37 14.94 2.24
N PHE A 36 -4.02 13.88 1.76
CA PHE A 36 -4.31 13.74 0.34
C PHE A 36 -5.72 14.22 0.07
N VAL A 37 -5.83 15.25 -0.76
CA VAL A 37 -7.11 15.84 -1.13
C VAL A 37 -7.57 15.20 -2.43
N VAL A 38 -8.75 14.59 -2.37
CA VAL A 38 -9.37 13.91 -3.51
C VAL A 38 -10.72 14.58 -3.80
N PRO A 39 -11.10 14.80 -5.07
CA PRO A 39 -12.42 15.31 -5.42
C PRO A 39 -13.51 14.45 -4.80
N THR A 40 -14.57 15.07 -4.30
CA THR A 40 -15.61 14.37 -3.53
C THR A 40 -16.39 13.35 -4.35
N GLU A 41 -16.55 13.62 -5.64
CA GLU A 41 -17.15 12.71 -6.61
C GLU A 41 -16.33 11.42 -6.80
N ASP A 42 -15.00 11.53 -6.74
CA ASP A 42 -14.08 10.39 -6.82
C ASP A 42 -13.95 9.67 -5.47
N LEU A 43 -14.11 10.40 -4.36
CA LEU A 43 -14.07 9.84 -3.01
C LEU A 43 -15.19 8.80 -2.77
N ALA A 44 -16.34 8.99 -3.43
CA ALA A 44 -17.44 8.04 -3.40
C ALA A 44 -17.10 6.69 -4.07
N GLY A 45 -16.21 6.71 -5.07
CA GLY A 45 -15.71 5.50 -5.75
C GLY A 45 -14.72 4.70 -4.90
N ILE A 46 -13.91 5.38 -4.10
CA ILE A 46 -12.92 4.75 -3.19
C ILE A 46 -13.49 4.46 -1.80
N GLY A 47 -14.77 4.72 -1.52
CA GLY A 47 -15.32 4.76 -0.16
C GLY A 47 -14.99 3.52 0.70
N GLU A 48 -15.18 2.32 0.15
CA GLU A 48 -14.88 1.04 0.84
C GLU A 48 -13.39 0.69 0.86
N GLN A 49 -12.61 1.33 -0.02
CA GLN A 49 -11.17 1.13 -0.21
C GLN A 49 -10.31 2.18 0.50
N SER A 50 -10.93 3.25 1.02
CA SER A 50 -10.26 4.41 1.61
C SER A 50 -9.42 4.03 2.83
N GLN A 51 -9.92 3.14 3.69
CA GLN A 51 -9.19 2.66 4.87
C GLN A 51 -7.96 1.81 4.50
N GLN A 52 -8.09 0.93 3.51
CA GLN A 52 -6.99 0.12 3.00
C GLN A 52 -5.93 1.02 2.35
N LEU A 53 -6.37 2.04 1.61
CA LEU A 53 -5.49 3.00 0.97
C LEU A 53 -4.75 3.87 2.00
N GLU A 54 -5.42 4.39 3.02
CA GLU A 54 -4.78 5.11 4.13
C GLU A 54 -3.75 4.26 4.86
N GLN A 55 -4.07 2.98 5.10
CA GLN A 55 -3.14 2.05 5.72
C GLN A 55 -1.88 1.82 4.86
N VAL A 56 -2.05 1.60 3.56
CA VAL A 56 -0.94 1.45 2.62
C VAL A 56 -0.08 2.71 2.61
N LEU A 57 -0.70 3.88 2.48
CA LEU A 57 0.02 5.17 2.40
C LEU A 57 0.74 5.50 3.72
N THR A 58 0.17 5.17 4.86
CA THR A 58 0.79 5.38 6.18
C THR A 58 2.09 4.59 6.30
N GLU A 59 2.08 3.32 5.91
CA GLU A 59 3.29 2.48 5.95
C GLU A 59 4.28 2.84 4.83
N LEU A 60 3.81 3.25 3.64
CA LEU A 60 4.67 3.71 2.54
C LEU A 60 5.45 4.99 2.88
N LEU A 61 4.79 5.92 3.56
CA LEU A 61 5.34 7.25 3.84
C LEU A 61 5.99 7.34 5.21
N HIS A 62 5.70 6.39 6.11
CA HIS A 62 6.03 6.47 7.53
C HIS A 62 5.51 7.77 8.18
N LEU A 63 4.36 8.25 7.70
CA LEU A 63 3.69 9.49 8.12
C LEU A 63 2.22 9.18 8.34
N LYS A 64 1.54 9.98 9.16
CA LYS A 64 0.09 9.87 9.27
C LYS A 64 -0.55 10.38 7.98
N VAL A 65 -1.43 9.57 7.42
CA VAL A 65 -2.13 9.88 6.19
C VAL A 65 -3.63 9.93 6.43
N ALA A 66 -4.28 10.95 5.89
CA ALA A 66 -5.73 11.01 5.79
C ALA A 66 -6.15 11.43 4.38
N ILE A 67 -7.19 10.78 3.87
CA ILE A 67 -7.77 11.08 2.56
C ILE A 67 -9.05 11.86 2.78
N VAL A 68 -9.07 13.09 2.30
CA VAL A 68 -10.17 14.02 2.60
C VAL A 68 -10.82 14.54 1.33
N PRO A 69 -12.15 14.72 1.32
CA PRO A 69 -12.81 15.33 0.18
C PRO A 69 -12.38 16.79 0.04
N ALA A 70 -12.22 17.25 -1.21
CA ALA A 70 -11.81 18.63 -1.51
C ALA A 70 -12.64 19.72 -0.81
N HIS A 71 -13.95 19.53 -0.64
CA HIS A 71 -14.80 20.51 0.05
C HIS A 71 -14.57 20.55 1.58
N VAL A 72 -13.99 19.50 2.16
CA VAL A 72 -13.63 19.42 3.58
C VAL A 72 -12.21 19.91 3.82
N ALA A 73 -11.30 19.73 2.86
CA ALA A 73 -9.90 20.16 2.96
C ALA A 73 -9.73 21.64 3.32
N HIS A 74 -10.67 22.50 2.92
CA HIS A 74 -10.67 23.93 3.26
C HIS A 74 -11.09 24.25 4.70
N ASP A 75 -11.63 23.29 5.47
CA ASP A 75 -12.24 23.49 6.79
C ASP A 75 -11.57 22.62 7.90
N LEU A 76 -10.51 21.86 7.57
CA LEU A 76 -9.88 20.95 8.53
C LEU A 76 -8.97 21.67 9.52
N VAL A 77 -9.49 21.83 10.74
CA VAL A 77 -8.75 21.92 12.02
C VAL A 77 -8.04 20.59 12.33
N PRO A 78 -6.94 20.58 13.10
CA PRO A 78 -6.05 19.42 13.22
C PRO A 78 -6.77 18.20 13.81
N PHE A 79 -6.71 17.10 13.07
CA PHE A 79 -7.32 15.82 13.43
C PHE A 79 -6.35 15.02 14.33
N THR A 80 -6.81 14.54 15.48
CA THR A 80 -5.97 13.75 16.40
C THR A 80 -6.20 12.25 16.14
N ALA A 81 -5.28 11.61 15.42
CA ALA A 81 -5.25 10.16 15.19
C ALA A 81 -4.38 9.43 16.25
N PRO A 82 -4.62 8.13 16.52
CA PRO A 82 -3.87 7.37 17.52
C PRO A 82 -2.39 7.18 17.15
N SER A 83 -1.50 7.28 18.13
CA SER A 83 -0.05 7.15 17.96
C SER A 83 0.37 5.70 17.71
N TYR A 84 1.04 5.45 16.58
CA TYR A 84 1.70 4.17 16.29
C TYR A 84 3.17 4.23 16.74
N ALA A 85 3.57 3.24 17.54
CA ALA A 85 4.92 3.14 18.07
C ALA A 85 5.88 2.62 16.97
N SER A 86 6.85 3.46 16.62
CA SER A 86 7.99 3.10 15.76
C SER A 86 8.83 2.02 16.46
N SER A 87 8.97 0.84 15.85
CA SER A 87 9.78 -0.25 16.39
C SER A 87 11.12 -0.32 15.64
N GLY A 88 12.20 -0.23 16.41
CA GLY A 88 13.58 -0.12 15.94
C GLY A 88 14.17 -1.39 15.29
N PRO A 89 15.47 -1.33 14.89
CA PRO A 89 16.07 -2.28 13.99
C PRO A 89 16.54 -3.54 14.72
N GLY A 90 16.04 -4.71 14.33
CA GLY A 90 16.53 -5.99 14.83
C GLY A 90 15.80 -7.16 14.19
N GLU A 91 16.52 -7.91 13.35
CA GLU A 91 16.06 -9.08 12.58
C GLU A 91 14.99 -8.75 11.53
N ALA A 92 15.12 -9.27 10.30
CA ALA A 92 14.23 -8.98 9.17
C ALA A 92 12.85 -9.67 9.32
N VAL A 93 12.23 -9.52 10.49
CA VAL A 93 10.84 -9.86 10.75
C VAL A 93 10.02 -8.65 10.32
N LEU A 94 9.14 -8.82 9.34
CA LEU A 94 8.23 -7.77 8.92
C LEU A 94 7.40 -7.31 10.11
N SER A 95 7.23 -6.00 10.27
CA SER A 95 6.36 -5.49 11.32
C SER A 95 4.91 -5.89 11.04
N GLY A 96 4.09 -6.05 12.09
CA GLY A 96 2.65 -6.31 11.92
C GLY A 96 1.95 -5.22 11.07
N GLY A 97 2.44 -3.98 11.12
CA GLY A 97 1.98 -2.88 10.27
C GLY A 97 2.29 -3.11 8.79
N GLN A 98 3.53 -3.51 8.48
CA GLN A 98 3.96 -3.84 7.11
C GLN A 98 3.17 -5.01 6.54
N ILE A 99 2.99 -6.10 7.30
CA ILE A 99 2.20 -7.27 6.87
C ILE A 99 0.76 -6.86 6.55
N ALA A 100 0.17 -6.02 7.40
CA ALA A 100 -1.19 -5.55 7.21
C ALA A 100 -1.31 -4.59 6.01
N ALA A 101 -0.33 -3.72 5.76
CA ALA A 101 -0.28 -2.87 4.58
C ALA A 101 -0.07 -3.65 3.28
N VAL A 102 0.76 -4.70 3.28
CA VAL A 102 0.87 -5.61 2.13
C VAL A 102 -0.49 -6.26 1.85
N ARG A 103 -1.15 -6.81 2.87
CA ARG A 103 -2.50 -7.37 2.72
C ARG A 103 -3.51 -6.34 2.19
N ALA A 104 -3.45 -5.11 2.67
CA ALA A 104 -4.29 -4.02 2.19
C ALA A 104 -4.02 -3.69 0.70
N ALA A 105 -2.76 -3.65 0.28
CA ALA A 105 -2.39 -3.42 -1.13
C ALA A 105 -2.95 -4.52 -2.06
N PHE A 106 -2.87 -5.79 -1.67
CA PHE A 106 -3.47 -6.89 -2.44
C PHE A 106 -5.01 -6.78 -2.49
N ARG A 107 -5.66 -6.38 -1.40
CA ARG A 107 -7.12 -6.13 -1.40
C ARG A 107 -7.51 -4.99 -2.33
N LEU A 108 -6.74 -3.90 -2.35
CA LEU A 108 -6.95 -2.80 -3.30
C LEU A 108 -6.84 -3.31 -4.74
N ALA A 109 -5.86 -4.17 -5.03
CA ALA A 109 -5.72 -4.81 -6.33
C ALA A 109 -6.85 -5.81 -6.67
N GLY A 110 -7.78 -6.09 -5.75
CA GLY A 110 -8.90 -7.01 -5.93
C GLY A 110 -8.65 -8.43 -5.42
N PHE A 111 -7.49 -8.71 -4.83
CA PHE A 111 -7.16 -10.02 -4.27
C PHE A 111 -7.56 -10.13 -2.80
N ASN A 112 -8.46 -11.07 -2.50
CA ASN A 112 -8.96 -11.33 -1.14
C ASN A 112 -8.58 -12.72 -0.59
N GLY A 113 -7.76 -13.47 -1.34
CA GLY A 113 -7.33 -14.81 -0.97
C GLY A 113 -6.21 -14.84 0.08
N GLU A 114 -5.74 -16.05 0.37
CA GLU A 114 -4.55 -16.25 1.21
C GLU A 114 -3.29 -15.85 0.44
N LEU A 115 -2.49 -14.93 1.00
CA LEU A 115 -1.22 -14.55 0.43
C LEU A 115 -0.19 -15.66 0.65
N ARG A 116 0.44 -16.07 -0.44
CA ARG A 116 1.49 -17.08 -0.42
C ARG A 116 2.73 -16.52 -1.10
N THR A 117 3.89 -16.96 -0.64
CA THR A 117 5.17 -16.56 -1.21
C THR A 117 6.06 -17.77 -1.43
N LEU A 118 6.95 -17.69 -2.41
CA LEU A 118 8.02 -18.67 -2.51
C LEU A 118 8.98 -18.54 -1.31
N PRO A 119 9.68 -19.63 -0.94
CA PRO A 119 10.70 -19.58 0.10
C PRO A 119 11.71 -18.47 -0.21
N ILE A 120 12.15 -17.76 0.83
CA ILE A 120 13.13 -16.67 0.70
C ILE A 120 14.47 -17.30 0.28
N GLU A 121 14.76 -17.33 -1.01
CA GLU A 121 16.07 -17.76 -1.51
C GLU A 121 17.09 -16.61 -1.48
N SER A 122 16.62 -15.36 -1.45
CA SER A 122 17.43 -14.15 -1.36
C SER A 122 16.72 -13.07 -0.55
N ASP A 123 17.48 -12.28 0.21
CA ASP A 123 16.94 -11.13 0.94
C ASP A 123 16.52 -9.96 0.01
N ASP A 124 16.97 -9.95 -1.24
CA ASP A 124 16.74 -8.83 -2.16
C ASP A 124 15.40 -8.92 -2.93
N GLU A 125 14.74 -10.08 -2.93
CA GLU A 125 13.55 -10.35 -3.74
C GLU A 125 12.48 -11.13 -2.96
N ARG A 126 11.21 -10.77 -3.17
CA ARG A 126 10.05 -11.52 -2.66
C ARG A 126 9.09 -11.83 -3.79
N ILE A 127 8.76 -13.11 -3.94
CA ILE A 127 7.86 -13.60 -4.97
C ILE A 127 6.53 -13.99 -4.31
N PHE A 128 5.45 -13.31 -4.67
CA PHE A 128 4.10 -13.68 -4.29
C PHE A 128 3.48 -14.58 -5.36
N VAL A 129 2.82 -15.63 -4.90
CA VAL A 129 2.17 -16.61 -5.77
C VAL A 129 0.67 -16.52 -5.57
N ILE A 130 -0.04 -16.29 -6.67
CA ILE A 130 -1.51 -16.17 -6.72
C ILE A 130 -2.04 -17.15 -7.77
N ASP A 131 -3.20 -17.76 -7.55
CA ASP A 131 -3.85 -18.59 -8.57
C ASP A 131 -4.06 -17.82 -9.89
N SER A 132 -3.84 -18.47 -11.04
CA SER A 132 -3.95 -17.83 -12.37
C SER A 132 -5.29 -17.12 -12.61
N ASN A 133 -6.38 -17.66 -12.05
CA ASN A 133 -7.70 -17.06 -12.20
C ASN A 133 -7.82 -15.75 -11.41
N ASP A 134 -7.24 -15.72 -10.21
CA ASP A 134 -7.22 -14.55 -9.35
C ASP A 134 -6.25 -13.50 -9.92
N LEU A 135 -5.08 -13.90 -10.42
CA LEU A 135 -4.13 -13.00 -11.08
C LEU A 135 -4.73 -12.31 -12.31
N ARG A 136 -5.56 -13.02 -13.10
CA ARG A 136 -6.28 -12.43 -14.24
C ARG A 136 -7.43 -11.52 -13.84
N SER A 137 -8.01 -11.75 -12.66
CA SER A 137 -9.13 -10.97 -12.13
C SER A 137 -8.64 -9.76 -11.32
N MET A 138 -7.39 -9.79 -10.88
CA MET A 138 -6.70 -8.71 -10.22
C MET A 138 -6.56 -7.53 -11.18
N GLY A 139 -6.55 -6.32 -10.63
CA GLY A 139 -6.30 -5.10 -11.37
C GLY A 139 -4.85 -4.99 -11.85
N ASP A 140 -4.24 -3.83 -11.67
CA ASP A 140 -2.88 -3.56 -12.12
C ASP A 140 -1.83 -4.26 -11.23
N ALA A 141 -1.40 -5.46 -11.65
CA ALA A 141 -0.35 -6.22 -10.96
C ALA A 141 0.99 -5.48 -10.90
N TYR A 142 1.29 -4.62 -11.89
CA TYR A 142 2.51 -3.85 -11.90
C TYR A 142 2.48 -2.72 -10.85
N SER A 143 1.35 -2.02 -10.72
CA SER A 143 1.15 -1.07 -9.62
C SER A 143 1.22 -1.74 -8.25
N LEU A 144 0.69 -2.97 -8.12
CA LEU A 144 0.81 -3.77 -6.89
C LEU A 144 2.26 -4.09 -6.56
N GLU A 145 3.03 -4.59 -7.53
CA GLU A 145 4.46 -4.89 -7.35
C GLU A 145 5.25 -3.67 -6.90
N GLN A 146 4.99 -2.50 -7.50
CA GLN A 146 5.65 -1.26 -7.12
C GLN A 146 5.34 -0.87 -5.67
N VAL A 147 4.06 -0.86 -5.28
CA VAL A 147 3.62 -0.53 -3.91
C VAL A 147 4.26 -1.47 -2.89
N VAL A 148 4.17 -2.78 -3.12
CA VAL A 148 4.69 -3.79 -2.19
C VAL A 148 6.22 -3.75 -2.16
N SER A 149 6.89 -3.43 -3.27
CA SER A 149 8.35 -3.28 -3.30
C SER A 149 8.83 -2.16 -2.36
N VAL A 150 8.10 -1.04 -2.29
CA VAL A 150 8.41 0.05 -1.34
C VAL A 150 8.12 -0.38 0.10
N LEU A 151 6.96 -0.97 0.36
CA LEU A 151 6.58 -1.45 1.70
C LEU A 151 7.60 -2.43 2.30
N LEU A 152 8.14 -3.32 1.46
CA LEU A 152 9.10 -4.34 1.87
C LEU A 152 10.56 -3.90 1.71
N ASN A 153 10.80 -2.73 1.07
CA ASN A 153 12.12 -2.26 0.67
C ASN A 153 12.94 -3.33 -0.09
N ARG A 154 12.28 -4.09 -0.96
CA ARG A 154 12.82 -5.25 -1.69
C ARG A 154 12.17 -5.33 -3.06
N ARG A 155 12.79 -6.03 -4.00
CA ARG A 155 12.15 -6.30 -5.28
C ARG A 155 10.97 -7.25 -5.08
N VAL A 156 9.82 -6.95 -5.67
CA VAL A 156 8.64 -7.82 -5.60
C VAL A 156 8.24 -8.28 -6.99
N LEU A 157 7.85 -9.55 -7.08
CA LEU A 157 7.24 -10.16 -8.26
C LEU A 157 5.94 -10.85 -7.84
N VAL A 158 4.89 -10.68 -8.63
CA VAL A 158 3.62 -11.39 -8.47
C VAL A 158 3.44 -12.33 -9.65
N THR A 159 3.29 -13.62 -9.40
CA THR A 159 3.22 -14.66 -10.44
C THR A 159 2.14 -15.68 -10.15
N ASP A 160 1.68 -16.37 -11.19
CA ASP A 160 0.82 -17.55 -11.10
C ASP A 160 1.57 -18.89 -11.19
N ASP A 161 2.88 -18.83 -11.37
CA ASP A 161 3.73 -20.02 -11.45
C ASP A 161 4.03 -20.59 -10.05
N LEU A 162 3.31 -21.66 -9.71
CA LEU A 162 3.50 -22.49 -8.51
C LEU A 162 4.74 -23.39 -8.63
N GLY A 163 5.90 -22.81 -8.92
CA GLY A 163 7.19 -23.51 -8.87
C GLY A 163 7.60 -23.81 -7.42
N ALA A 164 7.34 -25.04 -6.95
CA ALA A 164 7.66 -25.58 -5.62
C ALA A 164 7.00 -24.86 -4.40
N ALA A 165 7.09 -25.50 -3.24
CA ALA A 165 6.27 -25.29 -2.03
C ALA A 165 6.19 -23.82 -1.55
N SER A 166 5.17 -23.09 -1.99
CA SER A 166 4.84 -21.76 -1.46
C SER A 166 4.38 -21.85 -0.01
N VAL A 167 4.86 -20.94 0.82
CA VAL A 167 4.47 -20.79 2.23
C VAL A 167 3.48 -19.65 2.40
N VAL A 168 2.69 -19.67 3.48
CA VAL A 168 1.80 -18.56 3.83
C VAL A 168 2.64 -17.33 4.15
N PHE A 169 2.22 -16.16 3.67
CA PHE A 169 2.82 -14.88 4.02
C PHE A 169 2.34 -14.45 5.40
N GLU A 170 3.24 -14.48 6.37
CA GLU A 170 3.01 -14.09 7.77
C GLU A 170 3.95 -12.97 8.20
#